data_AF-A0A9Q3DT76-F1
#
_entry.id   AF-A0A9Q3DT76-F1
#
_cell.length_a   1.000
_cell.length_b   1.000
_cell.length_c   1.000
_cell.angle_alpha   90.00
_cell.angle_beta   90.00
_cell.angle_gamma   90.00
#
_symmetry.space_group_name_H-M   'P 1'
#
loop_
_entity.id
_entity.type
_entity.pdbx_description
1 polymer ?
#
loop_
_entity_poly.entity_id
_entity_poly.type
_entity_poly.pdbx_seq_one_letter_code
_entity_poly.pdbx_strand_id
1 'polypeptide(L)'
;MLITMDSNLHHRLWNPKNYHHQHPQARRLLEICGRNGFKLISPKGEPTFMDAIGSETTIDLTWENAMANKLISQCKVQLKNHSLDHQPIISEFSLGEKALDITKTHT
;
A
#
# COMPACT_ATOMS: atom_id res chain seq x y z
N MET A 1 -5.39 -3.89 -11.44
CA MET A 1 -5.15 -4.81 -10.31
C MET A 1 -4.42 -4.04 -9.23
N LEU A 2 -4.93 -4.14 -8.01
CA LEU A 2 -4.28 -3.66 -6.80
C LEU A 2 -3.81 -4.88 -6.02
N ILE A 3 -2.60 -4.83 -5.46
CA ILE A 3 -2.10 -5.83 -4.53
C ILE A 3 -1.87 -5.11 -3.19
N THR A 4 -2.60 -5.51 -2.16
CA THR A 4 -2.40 -5.05 -0.78
C THR A 4 -1.88 -6.23 0.04
N MET A 5 -0.82 -6.03 0.80
CA MET A 5 -0.20 -7.10 1.57
C MET A 5 0.40 -6.57 2.87
N ASP A 6 0.35 -7.37 3.93
CA ASP A 6 1.37 -7.33 4.96
C ASP A 6 2.55 -8.16 4.45
N SER A 7 3.63 -7.47 4.07
CA SER A 7 4.80 -8.12 3.52
C SER A 7 5.73 -8.69 4.60
N ASN A 8 5.72 -8.14 5.81
CA ASN A 8 6.76 -8.35 6.81
C ASN A 8 8.20 -8.18 6.25
N LEU A 9 8.36 -7.34 5.22
CA LEU A 9 9.64 -7.09 4.57
C LEU A 9 10.11 -5.66 4.82
N HIS A 10 11.36 -5.54 5.25
CA HIS A 10 11.98 -4.25 5.48
C HIS A 10 12.82 -3.82 4.28
N HIS A 11 12.66 -2.56 3.86
CA HIS A 11 13.48 -1.95 2.83
C HIS A 11 13.50 -0.43 2.93
N ARG A 12 14.65 0.18 2.63
CA ARG A 12 14.85 1.64 2.66
C ARG A 12 13.97 2.46 1.70
N LEU A 13 13.30 1.78 0.75
CA LEU A 13 12.41 2.47 -0.20
C LEU A 13 11.04 2.80 0.40
N TRP A 14 10.61 2.06 1.43
CA TRP A 14 9.32 2.26 2.06
C TRP A 14 9.41 2.54 3.56
N ASN A 15 10.39 1.98 4.27
CA ASN A 15 10.58 2.25 5.69
C ASN A 15 10.97 3.72 5.97
N PRO A 16 10.76 4.20 7.22
CA PRO A 16 11.30 5.47 7.70
C PRO A 16 12.81 5.62 7.43
N LYS A 17 13.27 6.85 7.20
CA LYS A 17 14.66 7.13 6.75
C LYS A 17 15.74 6.65 7.72
N ASN A 18 15.42 6.54 9.00
CA ASN A 18 16.28 6.08 10.09
C ASN A 18 16.29 4.54 10.25
N TYR A 19 15.47 3.81 9.49
CA TYR A 19 15.45 2.35 9.53
C TYR A 19 16.39 1.76 8.47
N HIS A 20 17.52 1.21 8.91
CA HIS A 20 18.60 0.77 8.02
C HIS A 20 18.54 -0.71 7.63
N HIS A 21 17.80 -1.53 8.37
CA HIS A 21 17.69 -2.96 8.11
C HIS A 21 16.89 -3.25 6.84
N GLN A 22 17.33 -4.24 6.06
CA GLN A 22 16.75 -4.59 4.77
C GLN A 22 16.77 -6.10 4.55
N HIS A 23 15.67 -6.66 4.03
CA HIS A 23 15.58 -8.08 3.67
C HIS A 23 15.94 -8.30 2.18
N PRO A 24 16.75 -9.32 1.83
CA PRO A 24 16.99 -9.70 0.42
C PRO A 24 15.70 -9.99 -0.37
N GLN A 25 14.69 -10.55 0.30
CA GLN A 25 13.37 -10.82 -0.24
C GLN A 25 12.64 -9.54 -0.64
N ALA A 26 12.89 -8.42 0.04
CA ALA A 26 12.32 -7.12 -0.30
C ALA A 26 12.81 -6.62 -1.67
N ARG A 27 14.09 -6.84 -1.96
CA ARG A 27 14.65 -6.57 -3.29
C ARG A 27 14.02 -7.46 -4.36
N ARG A 28 13.83 -8.75 -4.05
CA ARG A 28 13.16 -9.68 -4.97
C ARG A 28 11.71 -9.27 -5.23
N LEU A 29 10.98 -8.80 -4.21
CA LEU A 29 9.62 -8.29 -4.35
C LEU A 29 9.57 -7.10 -5.31
N LEU A 30 10.47 -6.12 -5.15
CA LEU A 30 10.60 -4.97 -6.06
C LEU A 30 10.84 -5.42 -7.51
N GLU A 31 11.75 -6.38 -7.71
CA GLU A 31 12.05 -6.92 -9.04
C GLU A 31 10.84 -7.64 -9.66
N ILE A 32 10.14 -8.49 -8.89
CA ILE A 32 8.97 -9.23 -9.37
C ILE A 32 7.82 -8.27 -9.70
N CYS A 33 7.45 -7.38 -8.78
CA CYS A 33 6.37 -6.43 -8.99
C CYS A 33 6.69 -5.50 -10.18
N GLY A 34 7.91 -4.94 -10.22
CA GLY A 34 8.34 -4.05 -11.30
C GLY A 34 8.32 -4.73 -12.67
N ARG A 35 8.84 -5.96 -12.79
CA ARG A 35 8.81 -6.75 -14.05
C ARG A 35 7.40 -7.05 -14.53
N ASN A 36 6.44 -7.17 -13.62
CA ASN A 36 5.03 -7.43 -13.94
C ASN A 36 4.20 -6.15 -14.07
N GLY A 37 4.84 -4.99 -14.19
CA GLY A 37 4.16 -3.71 -14.44
C GLY A 37 3.45 -3.12 -13.22
N PHE A 38 3.85 -3.53 -12.01
CA PHE A 38 3.36 -2.95 -10.77
C PHE A 38 4.28 -1.85 -10.25
N LYS A 39 3.68 -0.81 -9.68
CA LYS A 39 4.35 0.28 -8.97
C LYS A 39 3.91 0.27 -7.52
N LEU A 40 4.86 0.49 -6.61
CA LEU A 40 4.55 0.69 -5.20
C LEU A 40 3.88 2.05 -5.02
N ILE A 41 2.73 2.08 -4.34
CA ILE A 41 1.98 3.32 -4.07
C ILE A 41 1.77 3.60 -2.59
N SER A 42 2.12 2.67 -1.70
CA SER A 42 2.19 2.98 -0.27
C SER A 42 3.07 4.22 -0.05
N PRO A 43 2.65 5.16 0.82
CA PRO A 43 3.44 6.33 1.13
C PRO A 43 4.82 5.95 1.66
N LYS A 44 5.86 6.59 1.11
CA LYS A 44 7.23 6.32 1.49
C LYS A 44 7.53 6.92 2.87
N GLY A 45 8.00 6.07 3.78
CA GLY A 45 8.44 6.47 5.11
C GLY A 45 7.30 6.73 6.10
N GLU A 46 6.05 6.48 5.71
CA GLU A 46 4.93 6.48 6.65
C GLU A 46 4.80 5.09 7.28
N PRO A 47 4.87 4.98 8.63
CA PRO A 47 4.85 3.69 9.29
C PRO A 47 3.46 3.08 9.28
N THR A 48 3.41 1.79 8.93
CA THR A 48 2.19 0.97 8.95
C THR A 48 2.16 0.02 10.12
N PHE A 49 3.28 -0.14 10.83
CA PHE A 49 3.41 -0.99 12.01
C PHE A 49 4.21 -0.27 13.09
N MET A 50 3.74 -0.36 14.33
CA MET A 50 4.40 0.13 15.52
C MET A 50 4.47 -1.01 16.55
N ASP A 51 5.70 -1.38 16.95
CA ASP A 51 5.89 -2.41 17.96
C ASP A 51 5.61 -1.90 19.39
N ALA A 52 5.67 -2.80 20.37
CA ALA A 52 5.39 -2.49 21.77
C ALA A 52 6.40 -1.52 22.42
N ILE A 53 7.59 -1.32 21.82
CA ILE A 53 8.62 -0.39 22.31
C ILE A 53 8.65 0.93 21.52
N GLY A 54 7.73 1.10 20.56
CA GLY A 54 7.58 2.31 19.76
C GLY A 54 8.43 2.34 18.48
N SER A 55 8.98 1.21 18.03
CA SER A 55 9.66 1.14 16.73
C SER A 55 8.64 1.23 15.60
N GLU A 56 8.85 2.18 14.71
CA GLU A 56 7.99 2.44 13.57
C GLU A 56 8.57 1.81 12.29
N THR A 57 7.78 0.98 11.61
CA THR A 57 8.17 0.36 10.34
C THR A 57 7.03 0.40 9.32
N THR A 58 7.39 0.26 8.05
CA THR A 58 6.44 0.16 6.93
C THR A 58 6.56 -1.25 6.38
N ILE A 59 5.60 -2.10 6.71
CA ILE A 59 5.57 -3.51 6.27
C ILE A 59 4.31 -3.84 5.46
N ASP A 60 3.29 -3.00 5.56
CA ASP A 60 2.09 -3.08 4.74
C ASP A 60 2.30 -2.31 3.43
N LEU A 61 2.17 -3.00 2.30
CA LEU A 61 2.51 -2.48 0.99
C LEU A 61 1.32 -2.60 0.03
N THR A 62 1.07 -1.53 -0.70
CA THR A 62 0.06 -1.43 -1.75
C THR A 62 0.74 -1.18 -3.08
N TRP A 63 0.42 -2.01 -4.07
CA TRP A 63 0.98 -1.97 -5.42
C TRP A 63 -0.11 -1.88 -6.46
N GLU A 64 0.07 -1.04 -7.46
CA GLU A 64 -0.89 -0.88 -8.56
C GLU A 64 -0.25 -1.20 -9.90
N ASN A 65 -1.06 -1.72 -10.83
CA ASN A 65 -0.67 -1.75 -12.25
C ASN A 65 -1.29 -0.58 -13.03
N ALA A 66 -0.95 -0.46 -14.31
CA ALA A 66 -1.40 0.62 -15.19
C ALA A 66 -2.94 0.78 -15.28
N MET A 67 -3.71 -0.27 -15.03
CA MET A 67 -5.18 -0.18 -15.02
C MET A 67 -5.70 0.40 -13.71
N ALA A 68 -5.13 -0.02 -12.57
CA ALA A 68 -5.51 0.50 -11.26
C ALA A 68 -5.10 1.98 -11.08
N ASN A 69 -3.96 2.38 -11.65
CA ASN A 69 -3.50 3.76 -11.67
C ASN A 69 -4.52 4.76 -12.28
N LYS A 70 -5.41 4.29 -13.17
CA LYS A 70 -6.47 5.14 -13.75
C LYS A 70 -7.65 5.38 -12.80
N LEU A 71 -7.77 4.56 -11.77
CA LEU A 71 -8.91 4.56 -10.84
C LEU A 71 -8.50 5.08 -9.47
N ILE A 72 -7.26 4.86 -9.04
CA ILE A 72 -6.79 5.25 -7.70
C ILE A 72 -6.45 6.74 -7.71
N SER A 73 -7.17 7.51 -6.90
CA SER A 73 -6.92 8.94 -6.69
C SER A 73 -5.95 9.19 -5.53
N GLN A 74 -5.94 8.30 -4.53
CA GLN A 74 -5.11 8.45 -3.34
C GLN A 74 -4.77 7.11 -2.69
N CYS A 75 -3.59 7.02 -2.09
CA CYS A 75 -3.19 5.98 -1.14
C CYS A 75 -2.50 6.67 0.04
N LYS A 76 -3.00 6.48 1.27
CA LYS A 76 -2.50 7.16 2.48
C LYS A 76 -2.50 6.22 3.68
N VAL A 77 -1.56 6.41 4.61
CA VAL A 77 -1.62 5.73 5.91
C VAL A 77 -2.49 6.55 6.86
N GLN A 78 -3.45 5.91 7.51
CA GLN A 78 -4.24 6.55 8.56
C GLN A 78 -3.52 6.41 9.90
N LEU A 79 -2.68 7.40 10.19
CA LEU A 79 -2.00 7.53 11.47
C LEU A 79 -3.04 7.91 12.54
N LYS A 80 -2.96 7.28 13.73
CA LYS A 80 -3.92 7.33 14.86
C LYS A 80 -4.99 6.24 14.86
N ASN A 81 -4.59 5.01 14.58
CA ASN A 81 -5.34 3.86 15.09
C ASN A 81 -5.04 3.70 16.58
N HIS A 82 -6.03 3.93 17.45
CA HIS A 82 -5.84 4.05 18.90
C HIS A 82 -5.60 2.71 19.63
N SER A 83 -5.55 1.57 18.93
CA SER A 83 -5.53 0.27 19.59
C SER A 83 -4.94 -0.92 18.80
N LEU A 84 -4.37 -0.72 17.61
CA LEU A 84 -3.66 -1.77 16.87
C LEU A 84 -2.21 -1.36 16.61
N ASP A 85 -1.33 -2.35 16.61
CA ASP A 85 0.06 -2.24 16.16
C ASP A 85 0.14 -1.92 14.67
N HIS A 86 -0.82 -2.37 13.86
CA HIS A 86 -0.97 -1.97 12.45
C HIS A 86 -1.83 -0.71 12.23
N GLN A 87 -1.31 0.22 11.42
CA GLN A 87 -2.01 1.40 10.92
C GLN A 87 -2.66 1.11 9.55
N PRO A 88 -3.95 1.42 9.35
CA PRO A 88 -4.63 1.16 8.09
C PRO A 88 -4.04 1.92 6.91
N ILE A 89 -3.99 1.28 5.74
CA ILE A 89 -3.78 1.96 4.45
C ILE A 89 -5.14 2.22 3.81
N ILE A 90 -5.44 3.48 3.55
CA ILE A 90 -6.65 3.91 2.85
C ILE A 90 -6.33 4.17 1.38
N SER A 91 -6.98 3.42 0.50
CA SER A 91 -6.91 3.63 -0.96
C SER A 91 -8.26 4.13 -1.47
N GLU A 92 -8.26 5.29 -2.13
CA GLU A 92 -9.47 5.92 -2.66
C GLU A 92 -9.55 5.68 -4.17
N PHE A 93 -10.73 5.26 -4.64
CA PHE A 93 -10.98 4.95 -6.04
C PHE A 93 -12.04 5.88 -6.62
N SER A 94 -11.71 6.53 -7.72
CA SER A 94 -12.64 7.26 -8.57
C SER A 94 -13.21 6.31 -9.61
N LEU A 95 -14.38 5.76 -9.31
CA LEU A 95 -15.19 5.07 -10.30
C LEU A 95 -16.03 6.17 -10.97
N GLY A 96 -15.72 6.53 -12.21
CA GLY A 96 -16.55 7.49 -12.97
C GLY A 96 -18.02 7.05 -13.04
N GLU A 97 -18.91 7.89 -13.61
CA GLU A 97 -20.37 7.65 -13.67
C GLU A 97 -20.80 6.24 -14.14
N LYS A 98 -19.94 5.52 -14.86
CA LYS A 98 -20.16 4.14 -15.32
C LYS A 98 -20.34 3.09 -14.21
N ALA A 99 -20.00 3.38 -12.95
CA ALA A 99 -20.31 2.47 -11.84
C ALA A 99 -21.78 2.54 -11.38
N LEU A 100 -22.51 3.59 -11.77
CA LEU A 100 -23.93 3.79 -11.40
C LEU A 100 -24.92 3.19 -12.41
N ASP A 101 -24.47 2.74 -13.58
CA ASP A 101 -25.34 2.14 -14.61
C ASP A 101 -25.64 0.65 -14.38
N ILE A 102 -25.02 0.00 -13.39
CA ILE A 102 -25.24 -1.42 -13.09
C ILE A 102 -26.57 -1.64 -12.34
N THR A 103 -27.22 -0.58 -11.83
CA THR A 103 -28.50 -0.64 -11.13
C THR A 103 -29.72 -0.24 -11.98
N LYS A 104 -29.57 0.00 -13.29
CA LYS A 104 -30.67 0.45 -14.17
C LYS A 104 -31.04 -0.49 -15.33
N THR A 105 -30.91 -1.80 -15.15
CA THR A 105 -31.58 -2.76 -16.03
C THR A 105 -32.36 -3.77 -15.19
N HIS A 106 -33.65 -3.49 -15.01
CA HIS A 106 -34.79 -4.42 -15.00
C HIS A 106 -35.98 -3.80 -14.23
N THR A 107 -36.80 -3.02 -14.94
CA THR A 107 -38.28 -3.02 -14.85
C THR A 107 -38.81 -2.32 -16.09
#